data_AF-A0A3B8W0M5-F1
#
_entry.id   AF-A0A3B8W0M5-F1
#
_cell.length_a   1.000
_cell.length_b   1.000
_cell.length_c   1.000
_cell.angle_alpha   90.00
_cell.angle_beta   90.00
_cell.angle_gamma   90.00
#
_symmetry.space_group_name_H-M   'P 1'
#
loop_
_entity.id
_entity.type
_entity.pdbx_description
1 polymer ?
#
loop_
_entity_poly.entity_id
_entity_poly.type
_entity_poly.pdbx_seq_one_letter_code
_entity_poly.pdbx_strand_id
1 'polypeptide(L)'
;MSQNLVDQVKSLPDLPGVYRFYDATNSMIYVGKAKSLKKRVSSYFNKQSLYNRKTEKLVLEIDRLEFTLTNSEFDSLLLENNLIKETQPHFNILLKDDKTFPYLCILKERFPRIIYTRKYLPKQGEYFGPYTSVASMKAVLELVRQLYSIRTCSLLLSEENIQQKKFKVCLEYHIGNCRGPCEGLQEETSYLEDIAQARNVLKGDLSIVEETFAARMQAAAEKFEFEIAARFKHKLDLLEKFQTKSLVVNRKLTDIDVISIASSETEAFLNYMMVKEGAIVFSKNVEVKKKLDETDSDLASLVLVNLRAECRSTNPVVFSNVALAVEMSDLEIVVPQIGDKRKLVALSLKNALFAKQKKQTEKEEKKSKKNEVLHILQKDLRLTTFPKVIECFDNSNFQGTTPVAAMVRFVDGQPNKGGYRHFNIKTVEGPDDFA
;
A
#
# COMPACT_ATOMS: atom_id res chain seq x y z
N MET A 1 -3.41 -12.00 25.96
CA MET A 1 -3.88 -11.42 24.68
C MET A 1 -5.29 -10.93 24.87
N SER A 2 -5.64 -9.76 24.33
CA SER A 2 -7.04 -9.33 24.30
C SER A 2 -7.84 -10.29 23.40
N GLN A 3 -9.04 -10.69 23.83
CA GLN A 3 -9.93 -11.55 23.05
C GLN A 3 -10.21 -10.96 21.65
N ASN A 4 -10.25 -9.62 21.56
CA ASN A 4 -10.48 -8.88 20.33
C ASN A 4 -9.38 -9.10 19.28
N LEU A 5 -8.09 -9.15 19.67
CA LEU A 5 -7.00 -9.40 18.73
C LEU A 5 -7.09 -10.80 18.12
N VAL A 6 -7.48 -11.80 18.91
CA VAL A 6 -7.62 -13.20 18.45
C VAL A 6 -8.71 -13.31 17.39
N ASP A 7 -9.85 -12.67 17.60
CA ASP A 7 -10.97 -12.71 16.67
C ASP A 7 -10.68 -11.88 15.41
N GLN A 8 -9.96 -10.75 15.56
CA GLN A 8 -9.46 -9.98 14.43
C GLN A 8 -8.48 -10.78 13.54
N VAL A 9 -7.64 -11.63 14.13
CA VAL A 9 -6.71 -12.49 13.36
C VAL A 9 -7.46 -13.56 12.58
N LYS A 10 -8.53 -14.13 13.14
CA LYS A 10 -9.36 -15.14 12.46
C LYS A 10 -10.12 -14.56 11.26
N SER A 11 -10.55 -13.30 11.35
CA SER A 11 -11.29 -12.60 10.30
C SER A 11 -10.42 -12.08 9.14
N LEU A 12 -9.09 -12.29 9.19
CA LEU A 12 -8.19 -11.85 8.14
C LEU A 12 -8.44 -12.60 6.81
N PRO A 13 -8.32 -11.91 5.67
CA PRO A 13 -8.47 -12.53 4.36
C PRO A 13 -7.25 -13.39 3.97
N ASP A 14 -7.46 -14.43 3.16
CA ASP A 14 -6.41 -15.25 2.52
C ASP A 14 -5.93 -14.56 1.22
N LEU A 15 -5.46 -13.33 1.34
CA LEU A 15 -5.01 -12.48 0.23
C LEU A 15 -3.64 -11.85 0.54
N PRO A 16 -2.89 -11.44 -0.50
CA PRO A 16 -1.63 -10.73 -0.31
C PRO A 16 -1.86 -9.32 0.24
N GLY A 17 -0.90 -8.85 1.04
CA GLY A 17 -0.96 -7.53 1.64
C GLY A 17 0.14 -7.25 2.65
N VAL A 18 0.07 -6.06 3.23
CA VAL A 18 0.96 -5.60 4.31
C VAL A 18 0.16 -5.52 5.60
N TYR A 19 0.70 -6.05 6.69
CA TYR A 19 0.14 -5.92 8.03
C TYR A 19 1.03 -5.02 8.90
N ARG A 20 0.38 -4.34 9.84
CA ARG A 20 0.98 -3.37 10.76
C ARG A 20 0.53 -3.69 12.18
N PHE A 21 1.48 -3.82 13.09
CA PHE A 21 1.20 -3.96 14.52
C PHE A 21 1.47 -2.64 15.22
N TYR A 22 0.60 -2.34 16.17
CA TYR A 22 0.67 -1.15 17.01
C TYR A 22 0.64 -1.55 18.48
N ASP A 23 1.31 -0.76 19.31
CA ASP A 23 1.25 -0.87 20.77
C ASP A 23 0.03 -0.15 21.36
N ALA A 24 -0.12 -0.25 22.69
CA ALA A 24 -1.19 0.40 23.45
C ALA A 24 -1.13 1.95 23.41
N THR A 25 0.00 2.54 23.00
CA THR A 25 0.14 3.99 22.78
C THR A 25 -0.23 4.40 21.35
N ASN A 26 -0.68 3.45 20.53
CA ASN A 26 -1.02 3.61 19.12
C ASN A 26 0.20 3.91 18.22
N SER A 27 1.41 3.60 18.68
CA SER A 27 2.64 3.69 17.89
C SER A 27 2.82 2.46 17.00
N MET A 28 3.27 2.63 15.77
CA MET A 28 3.53 1.50 14.86
C MET A 28 4.84 0.82 15.26
N ILE A 29 4.74 -0.41 15.76
CA ILE A 29 5.89 -1.14 16.32
C ILE A 29 6.49 -2.15 15.34
N TYR A 30 5.69 -2.64 14.37
CA TYR A 30 6.15 -3.59 13.35
C TYR A 30 5.33 -3.50 12.06
N VAL A 31 6.01 -3.67 10.92
CA VAL A 31 5.42 -3.81 9.58
C VAL A 31 5.93 -5.11 8.94
N GLY A 32 5.03 -5.85 8.29
CA GLY A 32 5.41 -7.03 7.53
C GLY A 32 4.57 -7.27 6.28
N LYS A 33 5.14 -7.92 5.26
CA LYS A 33 4.40 -8.41 4.08
C LYS A 33 3.91 -9.84 4.23
N ALA A 34 2.83 -10.18 3.51
CA ALA A 34 2.29 -11.52 3.46
C ALA A 34 1.78 -11.88 2.06
N LYS A 35 2.05 -13.12 1.61
CA LYS A 35 1.32 -13.74 0.49
C LYS A 35 -0.14 -14.03 0.86
N SER A 36 -0.36 -14.31 2.14
CA SER A 36 -1.65 -14.56 2.78
C SER A 36 -1.62 -13.91 4.15
N LEU A 37 -2.36 -12.83 4.32
CA LEU A 37 -2.48 -12.12 5.61
C LEU A 37 -2.96 -13.07 6.70
N LYS A 38 -4.01 -13.86 6.43
CA LYS A 38 -4.54 -14.85 7.38
C LYS A 38 -3.46 -15.81 7.87
N LYS A 39 -2.75 -16.49 6.97
CA LYS A 39 -1.73 -17.49 7.33
C LYS A 39 -0.54 -16.86 8.03
N ARG A 40 -0.06 -15.72 7.52
CA ARG A 40 1.14 -15.05 8.05
C ARG A 40 0.89 -14.48 9.44
N VAL A 41 -0.21 -13.77 9.65
CA VAL A 41 -0.50 -13.14 10.94
C VAL A 41 -0.87 -14.21 11.97
N SER A 42 -1.67 -15.22 11.63
CA SER A 42 -1.99 -16.34 12.53
C SER A 42 -0.73 -17.07 13.02
N SER A 43 0.34 -17.09 12.21
CA SER A 43 1.61 -17.72 12.58
C SER A 43 2.34 -17.07 13.74
N TYR A 44 1.99 -15.84 14.15
CA TYR A 44 2.53 -15.15 15.34
C TYR A 44 1.83 -15.57 16.63
N PHE A 45 0.63 -16.16 16.54
CA PHE A 45 -0.20 -16.46 17.70
C PHE A 45 -0.31 -17.98 17.97
N ASN A 46 -0.07 -18.83 16.97
CA ASN A 46 -0.28 -20.27 17.08
C ASN A 46 0.97 -21.10 17.47
N LYS A 47 2.19 -20.54 17.47
CA LYS A 47 3.45 -21.30 17.63
C LYS A 47 4.41 -20.70 18.67
N GLN A 48 3.91 -20.48 19.89
CA GLN A 48 4.70 -19.88 20.98
C GLN A 48 6.00 -20.63 21.32
N SER A 49 6.07 -21.96 21.15
CA SER A 49 7.28 -22.75 21.49
C SER A 49 8.43 -22.68 20.48
N LEU A 50 8.26 -21.99 19.33
CA LEU A 50 9.23 -21.94 18.23
C LEU A 50 9.74 -20.51 17.94
N TYR A 51 9.37 -19.53 18.75
CA TYR A 51 9.75 -18.14 18.53
C TYR A 51 11.15 -17.83 19.08
N ASN A 52 11.83 -16.89 18.44
CA ASN A 52 12.96 -16.22 19.05
C ASN A 52 12.45 -15.19 20.08
N ARG A 53 13.30 -14.85 21.05
CA ARG A 53 12.99 -13.89 22.13
C ARG A 53 12.49 -12.52 21.63
N LYS A 54 12.87 -12.13 20.40
CA LYS A 54 12.40 -10.89 19.77
C LYS A 54 10.93 -10.99 19.35
N THR A 55 10.54 -12.09 18.70
CA THR A 55 9.16 -12.33 18.27
C THR A 55 8.23 -12.49 19.47
N GLU A 56 8.68 -13.12 20.55
CA GLU A 56 7.92 -13.17 21.81
C GLU A 56 7.64 -11.78 22.36
N LYS A 57 8.68 -10.94 22.45
CA LYS A 57 8.55 -9.55 22.93
C LYS A 57 7.62 -8.73 22.02
N LEU A 58 7.74 -8.87 20.70
CA LEU A 58 6.84 -8.24 19.75
C LEU A 58 5.38 -8.62 20.06
N VAL A 59 5.07 -9.92 20.15
CA VAL A 59 3.70 -10.42 20.37
C VAL A 59 3.10 -9.93 21.68
N LEU A 60 3.91 -9.73 22.73
CA LEU A 60 3.47 -9.18 24.00
C LEU A 60 3.07 -7.69 23.93
N GLU A 61 3.67 -6.93 23.01
CA GLU A 61 3.43 -5.49 22.85
C GLU A 61 2.32 -5.19 21.82
N ILE A 62 1.81 -6.19 21.08
CA ILE A 62 0.72 -5.98 20.11
C ILE A 62 -0.60 -5.69 20.85
N ASP A 63 -1.11 -4.48 20.68
CA ASP A 63 -2.46 -4.10 21.09
C ASP A 63 -3.43 -4.07 19.90
N ARG A 64 -2.95 -3.56 18.75
CA ARG A 64 -3.80 -3.31 17.58
C ARG A 64 -3.15 -3.77 16.27
N LEU A 65 -3.97 -4.36 15.41
CA LEU A 65 -3.58 -4.83 14.08
C LEU A 65 -4.29 -4.02 12.99
N GLU A 66 -3.55 -3.64 11.95
CA GLU A 66 -4.09 -3.15 10.69
C GLU A 66 -3.48 -3.88 9.49
N PHE A 67 -4.14 -3.81 8.35
CA PHE A 67 -3.60 -4.33 7.10
C PHE A 67 -4.07 -3.52 5.89
N THR A 68 -3.30 -3.61 4.80
CA THR A 68 -3.67 -3.14 3.46
C THR A 68 -3.58 -4.31 2.49
N LEU A 69 -4.64 -4.56 1.73
CA LEU A 69 -4.62 -5.52 0.63
C LEU A 69 -3.89 -4.95 -0.57
N THR A 70 -3.16 -5.82 -1.26
CA THR A 70 -2.47 -5.47 -2.50
C THR A 70 -2.84 -6.45 -3.62
N ASN A 71 -2.58 -6.09 -4.88
CA ASN A 71 -2.88 -6.98 -6.02
C ASN A 71 -1.90 -8.14 -6.13
N SER A 72 -0.68 -7.94 -5.64
CA SER A 72 0.41 -8.90 -5.78
C SER A 72 1.34 -8.89 -4.57
N GLU A 73 2.20 -9.91 -4.46
CA GLU A 73 3.31 -9.92 -3.50
C GLU A 73 4.32 -8.79 -3.78
N PHE A 74 4.46 -8.37 -5.04
CA PHE A 74 5.30 -7.25 -5.45
C PHE A 74 4.87 -5.96 -4.74
N ASP A 75 3.57 -5.65 -4.86
CA ASP A 75 2.97 -4.47 -4.25
C ASP A 75 3.07 -4.53 -2.72
N SER A 76 2.89 -5.72 -2.12
CA SER A 76 3.06 -5.89 -0.68
C SER A 76 4.50 -5.57 -0.25
N LEU A 77 5.51 -6.01 -1.02
CA LEU A 77 6.91 -5.76 -0.70
C LEU A 77 7.26 -4.27 -0.80
N LEU A 78 6.78 -3.58 -1.83
CA LEU A 78 7.08 -2.16 -2.01
C LEU A 78 6.42 -1.31 -0.93
N LEU A 79 5.12 -1.55 -0.67
CA LEU A 79 4.38 -0.85 0.37
C LEU A 79 4.97 -1.10 1.76
N GLU A 80 5.36 -2.34 2.09
CA GLU A 80 6.07 -2.66 3.34
C GLU A 80 7.35 -1.82 3.48
N ASN A 81 8.18 -1.78 2.45
CA ASN A 81 9.45 -1.07 2.52
C ASN A 81 9.28 0.44 2.71
N ASN A 82 8.32 1.04 2.01
CA ASN A 82 8.00 2.45 2.16
C ASN A 82 7.52 2.76 3.58
N LEU A 83 6.63 1.94 4.13
CA LEU A 83 6.15 2.09 5.51
C LEU A 83 7.29 1.94 6.53
N ILE A 84 8.18 0.97 6.36
CA ILE A 84 9.36 0.82 7.24
C ILE A 84 10.26 2.06 7.15
N LYS A 85 10.48 2.59 5.95
CA LYS A 85 11.31 3.79 5.75
C LYS A 85 10.73 5.03 6.43
N GLU A 86 9.43 5.22 6.27
CA GLU A 86 8.69 6.38 6.80
C GLU A 86 8.56 6.34 8.32
N THR A 87 8.24 5.17 8.88
CA THR A 87 7.86 5.03 10.30
C THR A 87 8.95 4.47 11.20
N GLN A 88 9.99 3.84 10.62
CA GLN A 88 11.10 3.20 11.33
C GLN A 88 10.68 2.39 12.58
N PRO A 89 9.77 1.39 12.44
CA PRO A 89 9.24 0.66 13.58
C PRO A 89 10.35 -0.09 14.31
N HIS A 90 10.41 0.01 15.63
CA HIS A 90 11.55 -0.49 16.40
C HIS A 90 11.70 -2.03 16.40
N PHE A 91 10.63 -2.81 16.18
CA PHE A 91 10.76 -4.26 16.00
C PHE A 91 11.06 -4.68 14.57
N ASN A 92 11.01 -3.81 13.57
CA ASN A 92 11.65 -4.12 12.31
C ASN A 92 13.16 -4.15 12.58
N ILE A 93 13.83 -5.27 12.28
CA ILE A 93 15.30 -5.22 12.24
C ILE A 93 15.60 -4.16 11.18
N LEU A 94 16.18 -3.03 11.60
CA LEU A 94 17.00 -2.20 10.72
C LEU A 94 18.03 -3.16 10.14
N LEU A 95 17.75 -3.67 8.94
CA LEU A 95 18.69 -4.51 8.24
C LEU A 95 19.91 -3.61 8.03
N LYS A 96 20.98 -3.84 8.81
CA LYS A 96 22.31 -3.26 8.54
C LYS A 96 22.75 -3.60 7.11
N ASP A 97 22.21 -4.68 6.56
CA ASP A 97 22.25 -4.96 5.14
C ASP A 97 21.22 -4.10 4.42
N ASP A 98 21.71 -2.99 3.86
CA ASP A 98 21.15 -2.29 2.71
C ASP A 98 20.92 -3.26 1.53
N LYS A 99 19.94 -4.16 1.64
CA LYS A 99 19.29 -4.73 0.46
C LYS A 99 18.30 -3.69 -0.05
N THR A 100 18.81 -2.49 -0.30
CA THR A 100 18.20 -1.52 -1.18
C THR A 100 17.78 -2.24 -2.44
N PHE A 101 16.59 -1.91 -2.91
CA PHE A 101 16.07 -2.49 -4.13
C PHE A 101 17.09 -2.33 -5.26
N PRO A 102 17.31 -3.37 -6.07
CA PRO A 102 18.15 -3.22 -7.22
C PRO A 102 17.46 -2.31 -8.24
N TYR A 103 18.23 -1.38 -8.78
CA TYR A 103 17.88 -0.47 -9.86
C TYR A 103 18.68 -0.84 -11.09
N LEU A 104 18.12 -0.54 -12.26
CA LEU A 104 18.91 -0.34 -13.46
C LEU A 104 19.24 1.15 -13.57
N CYS A 105 20.47 1.49 -13.90
CA CYS A 105 20.92 2.86 -14.06
C CYS A 105 21.57 3.04 -15.43
N ILE A 106 21.07 4.00 -16.20
CA ILE A 106 21.73 4.52 -17.40
C ILE A 106 22.75 5.57 -16.91
N LEU A 107 24.03 5.27 -17.04
CA LEU A 107 25.10 6.17 -16.59
C LEU A 107 25.18 7.44 -17.44
N LYS A 108 25.51 8.56 -16.80
CA LYS A 108 25.77 9.84 -17.46
C LYS A 108 27.21 9.89 -18.01
N GLU A 109 27.43 9.27 -19.15
CA GLU A 109 28.72 9.23 -19.87
C GLU A 109 28.49 9.25 -21.40
N ARG A 110 29.52 9.55 -22.20
CA ARG A 110 29.42 9.73 -23.67
C ARG A 110 28.78 8.53 -24.40
N PHE A 111 29.18 7.33 -24.02
CA PHE A 111 28.54 6.08 -24.45
C PHE A 111 27.88 5.43 -23.22
N PRO A 112 26.62 5.78 -22.87
CA PRO A 112 25.98 5.32 -21.65
C PRO A 112 25.96 3.80 -21.50
N ARG A 113 26.31 3.31 -20.32
CA ARG A 113 26.08 1.92 -19.92
C ARG A 113 24.80 1.79 -19.10
N ILE A 114 24.16 0.64 -19.24
CA ILE A 114 23.07 0.22 -18.38
C ILE A 114 23.64 -0.75 -17.36
N ILE A 115 23.77 -0.28 -16.12
CA ILE A 115 24.31 -1.07 -15.01
C ILE A 115 23.20 -1.44 -14.04
N TYR A 116 23.39 -2.52 -13.30
CA TYR A 116 22.60 -2.76 -12.10
C TYR A 116 23.30 -2.20 -10.88
N THR A 117 22.56 -1.58 -9.97
CA THR A 117 23.09 -1.03 -8.72
C THR A 117 22.04 -1.09 -7.63
N ARG A 118 22.48 -1.19 -6.36
CA ARG A 118 21.60 -1.00 -5.18
C ARG A 118 21.79 0.37 -4.54
N LYS A 119 22.78 1.15 -4.99
CA LYS A 119 23.04 2.49 -4.51
C LYS A 119 22.37 3.48 -5.43
N TYR A 120 21.49 4.31 -4.88
CA TYR A 120 20.86 5.42 -5.60
C TYR A 120 21.73 6.67 -5.44
N LEU A 121 22.43 7.04 -6.50
CA LEU A 121 23.29 8.23 -6.56
C LEU A 121 22.77 9.13 -7.70
N PRO A 122 21.97 10.18 -7.40
CA PRO A 122 21.32 11.01 -8.42
C PRO A 122 22.27 11.61 -9.47
N LYS A 123 23.51 11.89 -9.09
CA LYS A 123 24.53 12.46 -9.99
C LYS A 123 25.10 11.45 -10.99
N GLN A 124 24.91 10.14 -10.75
CA GLN A 124 25.53 9.07 -11.54
C GLN A 124 24.81 8.82 -12.87
N GLY A 125 23.50 9.07 -12.94
CA GLY A 125 22.71 8.72 -14.11
C GLY A 125 21.20 8.71 -13.86
N GLU A 126 20.47 8.18 -14.82
CA GLU A 126 19.01 7.98 -14.78
C GLU A 126 18.72 6.58 -14.23
N TYR A 127 17.82 6.46 -13.25
CA TYR A 127 17.52 5.20 -12.56
C TYR A 127 16.14 4.68 -12.93
N PHE A 128 16.01 3.35 -13.00
CA PHE A 128 14.80 2.61 -13.35
C PHE A 128 14.58 1.49 -12.33
N GLY A 129 13.34 1.31 -11.91
CA GLY A 129 12.98 0.48 -10.76
C GLY A 129 12.56 1.35 -9.57
N PRO A 130 12.28 0.77 -8.40
CA PRO A 130 12.90 -0.43 -7.84
C PRO A 130 12.38 -1.77 -8.38
N TYR A 131 13.28 -2.72 -8.64
CA TYR A 131 12.90 -4.08 -9.02
C TYR A 131 12.72 -4.98 -7.79
N THR A 132 11.66 -5.79 -7.76
CA THR A 132 11.36 -6.70 -6.64
C THR A 132 12.27 -7.91 -6.52
N SER A 133 12.90 -8.31 -7.61
CA SER A 133 13.88 -9.39 -7.59
C SER A 133 15.05 -9.05 -8.49
N VAL A 134 16.22 -9.50 -8.08
CA VAL A 134 17.41 -9.43 -8.95
C VAL A 134 17.17 -10.22 -10.25
N ALA A 135 16.36 -11.28 -10.20
CA ALA A 135 16.01 -12.07 -11.38
C ALA A 135 15.18 -11.27 -12.40
N SER A 136 14.13 -10.56 -11.96
CA SER A 136 13.30 -9.73 -12.85
C SER A 136 14.08 -8.56 -13.42
N MET A 137 14.89 -7.89 -12.60
CA MET A 137 15.81 -6.85 -13.07
C MET A 137 16.78 -7.39 -14.13
N LYS A 138 17.42 -8.55 -13.86
CA LYS A 138 18.33 -9.18 -14.82
C LYS A 138 17.61 -9.59 -16.10
N ALA A 139 16.37 -10.05 -16.03
CA ALA A 139 15.58 -10.39 -17.21
C ALA A 139 15.29 -9.15 -18.08
N VAL A 140 14.98 -8.00 -17.48
CA VAL A 140 14.82 -6.74 -18.21
C VAL A 140 16.13 -6.28 -18.82
N LEU A 141 17.23 -6.32 -18.07
CA LEU A 141 18.55 -5.97 -18.58
C LEU A 141 18.98 -6.87 -19.75
N GLU A 142 18.68 -8.16 -19.66
CA GLU A 142 18.97 -9.13 -20.71
C GLU A 142 18.14 -8.88 -21.96
N LEU A 143 16.84 -8.62 -21.81
CA LEU A 143 15.99 -8.21 -22.93
C LEU A 143 16.56 -7.00 -23.66
N VAL A 144 16.93 -5.95 -22.91
CA VAL A 144 17.52 -4.74 -23.48
C VAL A 144 18.81 -5.04 -24.27
N ARG A 145 19.68 -5.92 -23.75
CA ARG A 145 20.92 -6.35 -24.43
C ARG A 145 20.68 -7.18 -25.68
N GLN A 146 19.60 -7.95 -25.73
CA GLN A 146 19.23 -8.73 -26.92
C GLN A 146 18.57 -7.86 -28.00
N LEU A 147 17.87 -6.79 -27.60
CA LEU A 147 17.20 -5.88 -28.53
C LEU A 147 18.13 -4.80 -29.11
N TYR A 148 19.12 -4.35 -28.34
CA TYR A 148 19.99 -3.23 -28.70
C TYR A 148 21.46 -3.54 -28.43
N SER A 149 22.36 -3.03 -29.29
CA SER A 149 23.80 -3.29 -29.23
C SER A 149 24.51 -2.39 -28.20
N ILE A 150 24.14 -2.53 -26.93
CA ILE A 150 24.61 -1.69 -25.82
C ILE A 150 25.88 -2.26 -25.21
N ARG A 151 26.89 -1.40 -24.99
CA ARG A 151 28.18 -1.86 -24.46
C ARG A 151 28.08 -2.30 -23.00
N THR A 152 28.85 -3.32 -22.65
CA THR A 152 28.98 -3.82 -21.28
C THR A 152 30.36 -3.53 -20.67
N CYS A 153 31.34 -3.16 -21.49
CA CYS A 153 32.72 -2.91 -21.07
C CYS A 153 32.85 -1.64 -20.20
N SER A 154 33.75 -1.64 -19.22
CA SER A 154 33.96 -0.51 -18.31
C SER A 154 34.96 0.54 -18.80
N LEU A 155 35.24 0.58 -20.11
CA LEU A 155 36.24 1.46 -20.71
C LEU A 155 35.78 2.93 -20.73
N LEU A 156 36.72 3.84 -20.46
CA LEU A 156 36.48 5.29 -20.55
C LEU A 156 36.60 5.74 -22.00
N LEU A 157 35.47 5.77 -22.71
CA LEU A 157 35.38 6.14 -24.13
C LEU A 157 35.28 7.65 -24.32
N SER A 158 36.26 8.39 -23.79
CA SER A 158 36.45 9.79 -24.16
C SER A 158 36.94 9.89 -25.60
N GLU A 159 36.67 11.03 -26.23
CA GLU A 159 37.11 11.29 -27.61
C GLU A 159 38.63 11.16 -27.77
N GLU A 160 39.38 11.71 -26.83
CA GLU A 160 40.84 11.59 -26.77
C GLU A 160 41.33 10.13 -26.74
N ASN A 161 40.75 9.28 -25.88
CA ASN A 161 41.18 7.88 -25.75
C ASN A 161 40.90 7.07 -27.04
N ILE A 162 39.81 7.39 -27.75
CA ILE A 162 39.46 6.74 -29.01
C ILE A 162 40.40 7.21 -30.13
N GLN A 163 40.66 8.52 -30.22
CA GLN A 163 41.60 9.08 -31.20
C GLN A 163 43.02 8.53 -31.02
N GLN A 164 43.46 8.34 -29.79
CA GLN A 164 44.75 7.70 -29.45
C GLN A 164 44.76 6.18 -29.69
N LYS A 165 43.67 5.57 -30.16
CA LYS A 165 43.52 4.11 -30.39
C LYS A 165 43.93 3.27 -29.18
N LYS A 166 43.61 3.76 -27.97
CA LYS A 166 44.03 3.17 -26.70
C LYS A 166 43.38 1.81 -26.41
N PHE A 167 42.24 1.53 -27.04
CA PHE A 167 41.46 0.33 -26.81
C PHE A 167 41.30 -0.50 -28.08
N LYS A 168 41.01 -1.78 -27.90
CA LYS A 168 40.70 -2.73 -28.97
C LYS A 168 39.27 -3.25 -28.84
N VAL A 169 38.68 -3.66 -29.96
CA VAL A 169 37.38 -4.34 -29.95
C VAL A 169 37.47 -5.65 -29.16
N CYS A 170 36.42 -5.96 -28.42
CA CYS A 170 36.35 -7.16 -27.57
C CYS A 170 35.46 -8.24 -28.18
N LEU A 171 35.33 -9.38 -27.50
CA LEU A 171 34.48 -10.50 -27.94
C LEU A 171 33.05 -10.08 -28.26
N GLU A 172 32.45 -9.18 -27.46
CA GLU A 172 31.08 -8.68 -27.68
C GLU A 172 30.90 -8.03 -29.05
N TYR A 173 31.95 -7.41 -29.61
CA TYR A 173 31.93 -6.89 -30.97
C TYR A 173 31.93 -8.01 -32.00
N HIS A 174 32.83 -8.98 -31.85
CA HIS A 174 32.98 -10.08 -32.78
C HIS A 174 31.74 -10.99 -32.84
N ILE A 175 30.98 -11.09 -31.75
CA ILE A 175 29.70 -11.84 -31.70
C ILE A 175 28.47 -10.98 -32.00
N GLY A 176 28.64 -9.68 -32.26
CA GLY A 176 27.57 -8.77 -32.70
C GLY A 176 26.73 -8.10 -31.60
N ASN A 177 27.04 -8.31 -30.31
CA ASN A 177 26.35 -7.68 -29.19
C ASN A 177 26.70 -6.20 -29.00
N CYS A 178 27.84 -5.75 -29.55
CA CYS A 178 28.33 -4.38 -29.47
C CYS A 178 28.84 -3.95 -30.86
N ARG A 179 28.70 -2.67 -31.24
CA ARG A 179 29.21 -2.16 -32.53
C ARG A 179 30.59 -1.53 -32.45
N GLY A 180 31.32 -1.75 -31.36
CA GLY A 180 32.72 -1.35 -31.23
C GLY A 180 32.97 0.16 -31.10
N PRO A 181 32.20 0.92 -30.29
CA PRO A 181 32.49 2.34 -30.06
C PRO A 181 33.87 2.58 -29.44
N CYS A 182 34.51 1.55 -28.88
CA CYS A 182 35.85 1.64 -28.30
C CYS A 182 36.97 1.92 -29.32
N GLU A 183 36.79 1.53 -30.57
CA GLU A 183 37.69 1.88 -31.69
C GLU A 183 37.09 2.94 -32.62
N GLY A 184 35.96 3.54 -32.25
CA GLY A 184 35.26 4.53 -33.08
C GLY A 184 34.48 3.94 -34.25
N LEU A 185 34.16 2.64 -34.24
CA LEU A 185 33.40 1.97 -35.30
C LEU A 185 31.89 2.26 -35.27
N GLN A 186 31.41 2.89 -34.19
CA GLN A 186 30.02 3.33 -34.03
C GLN A 186 29.98 4.81 -33.67
N GLU A 187 29.19 5.56 -34.42
CA GLU A 187 28.90 6.97 -34.14
C GLU A 187 28.14 7.13 -32.82
N GLU A 188 28.47 8.20 -32.08
CA GLU A 188 27.83 8.51 -30.80
C GLU A 188 26.32 8.72 -30.93
N THR A 189 25.88 9.42 -31.98
CA THR A 189 24.46 9.69 -32.26
C THR A 189 23.67 8.38 -32.43
N SER A 190 24.20 7.45 -33.23
CA SER A 190 23.58 6.13 -33.43
C SER A 190 23.52 5.32 -32.13
N TYR A 191 24.54 5.41 -31.27
CA TYR A 191 24.51 4.75 -29.96
C TYR A 191 23.47 5.36 -29.02
N LEU A 192 23.32 6.69 -29.04
CA LEU A 192 22.34 7.39 -28.21
C LEU A 192 20.89 7.10 -28.64
N GLU A 193 20.64 6.83 -29.93
CA GLU A 193 19.35 6.32 -30.40
C GLU A 193 19.02 4.96 -29.78
N ASP A 194 19.97 4.03 -29.77
CA ASP A 194 19.81 2.72 -29.13
C ASP A 194 19.53 2.87 -27.62
N ILE A 195 20.22 3.80 -26.94
CA ILE A 195 19.96 4.12 -25.52
C ILE A 195 18.57 4.74 -25.33
N ALA A 196 18.12 5.59 -26.24
CA ALA A 196 16.79 6.19 -26.18
C ALA A 196 15.68 5.14 -26.32
N GLN A 197 15.87 4.16 -27.20
CA GLN A 197 14.94 3.06 -27.36
C GLN A 197 14.98 2.09 -26.17
N ALA A 198 16.18 1.80 -25.64
CA ALA A 198 16.33 1.03 -24.41
C ALA A 198 15.63 1.69 -23.22
N ARG A 199 15.66 3.03 -23.14
CA ARG A 199 14.93 3.79 -22.11
C ARG A 199 13.43 3.47 -22.14
N ASN A 200 12.81 3.34 -23.31
CA ASN A 200 11.39 2.98 -23.43
C ASN A 200 11.12 1.59 -22.85
N VAL A 201 11.99 0.61 -23.14
CA VAL A 201 11.89 -0.73 -22.54
C VAL A 201 12.02 -0.68 -21.01
N LEU A 202 12.95 0.12 -20.49
CA LEU A 202 13.17 0.28 -19.05
C LEU A 202 12.01 0.99 -18.34
N LYS A 203 11.34 1.95 -19.00
CA LYS A 203 10.10 2.58 -18.51
C LYS A 203 8.89 1.65 -18.61
N GLY A 204 8.97 0.63 -19.47
CA GLY A 204 7.90 -0.34 -19.69
C GLY A 204 6.97 0.00 -20.84
N ASP A 205 7.35 0.96 -21.69
CA ASP A 205 6.62 1.37 -22.88
C ASP A 205 6.91 0.43 -24.05
N LEU A 206 6.61 -0.87 -23.88
CA LEU A 206 6.92 -1.90 -24.85
C LEU A 206 6.14 -1.73 -26.17
N SER A 207 4.93 -1.17 -26.13
CA SER A 207 4.10 -0.95 -27.32
C SER A 207 4.76 -0.01 -28.33
N ILE A 208 5.44 1.05 -27.85
CA ILE A 208 6.16 1.99 -28.71
C ILE A 208 7.31 1.28 -29.44
N VAL A 209 7.99 0.38 -28.72
CA VAL A 209 9.10 -0.40 -29.26
C VAL A 209 8.59 -1.42 -30.29
N GLU A 210 7.47 -2.07 -30.01
CA GLU A 210 6.81 -2.99 -30.94
C GLU A 210 6.37 -2.31 -32.23
N GLU A 211 5.67 -1.17 -32.14
CA GLU A 211 5.26 -0.38 -33.30
C GLU A 211 6.48 0.05 -34.13
N THR A 212 7.56 0.49 -33.47
CA THR A 212 8.80 0.88 -34.15
C THR A 212 9.45 -0.29 -34.88
N PHE A 213 9.54 -1.46 -34.25
CA PHE A 213 10.13 -2.65 -34.88
C PHE A 213 9.25 -3.21 -36.00
N ALA A 214 7.92 -3.20 -35.83
CA ALA A 214 6.98 -3.61 -36.87
C ALA A 214 7.08 -2.70 -38.10
N ALA A 215 7.10 -1.38 -37.91
CA ALA A 215 7.27 -0.42 -39.00
C ALA A 215 8.62 -0.61 -39.74
N ARG A 216 9.73 -0.80 -39.00
CA ARG A 216 11.05 -1.05 -39.61
C ARG A 216 11.12 -2.39 -40.33
N MET A 217 10.49 -3.43 -39.79
CA MET A 217 10.38 -4.74 -40.44
C MET A 217 9.64 -4.61 -41.77
N GLN A 218 8.49 -3.93 -41.77
CA GLN A 218 7.66 -3.74 -42.94
C GLN A 218 8.38 -2.91 -44.02
N ALA A 219 9.01 -1.79 -43.63
CA ALA A 219 9.80 -0.96 -44.55
C ALA A 219 10.98 -1.73 -45.19
N ALA A 220 11.64 -2.62 -44.43
CA ALA A 220 12.69 -3.48 -44.97
C ALA A 220 12.13 -4.53 -45.95
N ALA A 221 10.97 -5.12 -45.63
CA ALA A 221 10.30 -6.08 -46.50
C ALA A 221 9.83 -5.44 -47.82
N GLU A 222 9.30 -4.21 -47.78
CA GLU A 222 8.92 -3.42 -48.96
C GLU A 222 10.13 -3.12 -49.87
N LYS A 223 11.34 -3.02 -49.30
CA LYS A 223 12.61 -2.86 -50.03
C LYS A 223 13.25 -4.17 -50.46
N PHE A 224 12.60 -5.32 -50.24
CA PHE A 224 13.15 -6.66 -50.49
C PHE A 224 14.40 -7.01 -49.64
N GLU A 225 14.62 -6.30 -48.53
CA GLU A 225 15.73 -6.52 -47.59
C GLU A 225 15.35 -7.58 -46.53
N PHE A 226 15.12 -8.83 -46.96
CA PHE A 226 14.54 -9.87 -46.10
C PHE A 226 15.39 -10.23 -44.88
N GLU A 227 16.72 -10.12 -44.96
CA GLU A 227 17.59 -10.34 -43.80
C GLU A 227 17.38 -9.30 -42.69
N ILE A 228 17.18 -8.04 -43.08
CA ILE A 228 16.91 -6.95 -42.15
C ILE A 228 15.51 -7.11 -41.55
N ALA A 229 14.51 -7.43 -42.39
CA ALA A 229 13.16 -7.72 -41.93
C ALA A 229 13.15 -8.90 -40.92
N ALA A 230 13.87 -9.99 -41.21
CA ALA A 230 13.98 -11.14 -40.31
C ALA A 230 14.63 -10.77 -38.96
N ARG A 231 15.63 -9.90 -38.94
CA ARG A 231 16.23 -9.40 -37.68
C ARG A 231 15.21 -8.63 -36.82
N PHE A 232 14.40 -7.76 -37.42
CA PHE A 232 13.35 -7.05 -36.69
C PHE A 232 12.22 -7.97 -36.23
N LYS A 233 11.84 -8.97 -37.05
CA LYS A 233 10.89 -10.02 -36.65
C LYS A 233 11.36 -10.76 -35.40
N HIS A 234 12.62 -11.19 -35.37
CA HIS A 234 13.17 -11.87 -34.19
C HIS A 234 13.13 -10.99 -32.93
N LYS A 235 13.34 -9.67 -33.06
CA LYS A 235 13.19 -8.72 -31.95
C LYS A 235 11.75 -8.62 -31.45
N LEU A 236 10.77 -8.63 -32.34
CA LEU A 236 9.34 -8.67 -31.97
C LEU A 236 9.00 -9.96 -31.21
N ASP A 237 9.47 -11.12 -31.69
CA ASP A 237 9.23 -12.41 -31.02
C ASP A 237 9.83 -12.45 -29.59
N LEU A 238 10.98 -11.81 -29.39
CA LEU A 238 11.60 -11.67 -28.07
C LEU A 238 10.75 -10.81 -27.11
N LEU A 239 10.20 -9.70 -27.61
CA LEU A 239 9.31 -8.83 -26.84
C LEU A 239 8.02 -9.55 -26.45
N GLU A 240 7.38 -10.24 -27.40
CA GLU A 240 6.15 -10.99 -27.17
C GLU A 240 6.36 -12.06 -26.08
N LYS A 241 7.42 -12.89 -26.22
CA LYS A 241 7.78 -13.92 -25.23
C LYS A 241 8.04 -13.34 -23.83
N PHE A 242 8.62 -12.14 -23.76
CA PHE A 242 8.85 -11.45 -22.50
C PHE A 242 7.52 -11.00 -21.86
N GLN A 243 6.61 -10.43 -22.65
CA GLN A 243 5.28 -10.01 -22.17
C GLN A 243 4.46 -11.18 -21.64
N THR A 244 4.43 -12.32 -22.34
CA THR A 244 3.65 -13.50 -21.91
C THR A 244 4.13 -14.05 -20.56
N LYS A 245 5.43 -13.94 -20.26
CA LYS A 245 6.02 -14.36 -18.97
C LYS A 245 5.84 -13.34 -17.84
N SER A 246 5.62 -12.07 -18.17
CA SER A 246 5.62 -10.95 -17.22
C SER A 246 4.21 -10.40 -16.94
N LEU A 247 3.17 -11.23 -17.01
CA LEU A 247 1.73 -10.94 -16.77
C LEU A 247 1.37 -10.45 -15.34
N VAL A 248 2.21 -9.64 -14.71
CA VAL A 248 1.94 -8.97 -13.45
C VAL A 248 2.30 -7.50 -13.61
N VAL A 249 1.27 -6.66 -13.50
CA VAL A 249 1.23 -5.18 -13.57
C VAL A 249 1.10 -4.59 -15.00
N ASN A 250 -0.09 -4.08 -15.31
CA ASN A 250 -0.31 -3.22 -16.47
C ASN A 250 0.39 -1.87 -16.22
N ARG A 251 1.44 -1.59 -17.01
CA ARG A 251 2.34 -0.45 -16.84
C ARG A 251 1.81 0.88 -17.39
N LYS A 252 0.66 0.91 -18.07
CA LYS A 252 0.00 2.18 -18.46
C LYS A 252 -0.62 2.93 -17.26
N LEU A 253 -0.40 2.44 -16.04
CA LEU A 253 -1.02 2.91 -14.81
C LEU A 253 0.06 3.40 -13.83
N THR A 254 0.85 4.39 -14.23
CA THR A 254 1.83 5.05 -13.37
C THR A 254 1.35 6.44 -12.97
N ASP A 255 1.80 6.91 -11.82
CA ASP A 255 1.52 8.28 -11.33
C ASP A 255 0.02 8.56 -11.22
N ILE A 256 -0.70 7.65 -10.56
CA ILE A 256 -2.15 7.70 -10.36
C ILE A 256 -2.47 7.64 -8.88
N ASP A 257 -3.42 8.45 -8.44
CA ASP A 257 -4.08 8.25 -7.16
C ASP A 257 -5.39 7.52 -7.35
N VAL A 258 -5.78 6.75 -6.34
CA VAL A 258 -7.06 6.03 -6.32
C VAL A 258 -7.74 6.37 -5.01
N ILE A 259 -8.98 6.84 -5.09
CA ILE A 259 -9.83 7.00 -3.92
C ILE A 259 -11.09 6.15 -4.10
N SER A 260 -11.57 5.53 -3.03
CA SER A 260 -12.85 4.81 -3.07
C SER A 260 -13.60 4.99 -1.77
N ILE A 261 -14.91 5.16 -1.87
CA ILE A 261 -15.82 5.33 -0.74
C ILE A 261 -16.84 4.19 -0.67
N ALA A 262 -17.02 3.66 0.53
CA ALA A 262 -18.08 2.74 0.91
C ALA A 262 -18.88 3.36 2.05
N SER A 263 -20.07 3.88 1.76
CA SER A 263 -20.90 4.60 2.71
C SER A 263 -22.02 3.72 3.31
N SER A 264 -22.63 4.27 4.35
CA SER A 264 -23.89 3.86 4.98
C SER A 264 -24.66 5.15 5.33
N GLU A 265 -25.82 5.05 5.97
CA GLU A 265 -26.61 6.25 6.31
C GLU A 265 -25.87 7.20 7.28
N THR A 266 -25.05 6.68 8.19
CA THR A 266 -24.44 7.46 9.28
C THR A 266 -22.92 7.57 9.17
N GLU A 267 -22.27 6.70 8.40
CA GLU A 267 -20.81 6.58 8.34
C GLU A 267 -20.34 6.27 6.92
N ALA A 268 -19.16 6.76 6.57
CA ALA A 268 -18.46 6.47 5.33
C ALA A 268 -17.05 5.98 5.61
N PHE A 269 -16.62 4.98 4.84
CA PHE A 269 -15.28 4.43 4.89
C PHE A 269 -14.62 4.66 3.56
N LEU A 270 -13.47 5.33 3.57
CA LEU A 270 -12.72 5.67 2.38
C LEU A 270 -11.39 4.95 2.39
N ASN A 271 -10.93 4.54 1.22
CA ASN A 271 -9.56 4.11 1.01
C ASN A 271 -8.92 5.01 -0.03
N TYR A 272 -7.67 5.39 0.24
CA TYR A 272 -6.81 6.08 -0.70
C TYR A 272 -5.59 5.21 -0.99
N MET A 273 -5.13 5.21 -2.24
CA MET A 273 -3.89 4.60 -2.68
C MET A 273 -3.14 5.55 -3.61
N MET A 274 -1.84 5.68 -3.42
CA MET A 274 -0.95 6.34 -4.38
C MET A 274 -0.20 5.26 -5.14
N VAL A 275 -0.29 5.30 -6.46
CA VAL A 275 0.42 4.39 -7.38
C VAL A 275 1.49 5.19 -8.10
N LYS A 276 2.74 4.73 -8.00
CA LYS A 276 3.88 5.27 -8.76
C LYS A 276 4.58 4.13 -9.46
N GLU A 277 4.96 4.35 -10.72
CA GLU A 277 5.64 3.34 -11.55
C GLU A 277 4.91 1.97 -11.57
N GLY A 278 3.57 1.99 -11.53
CA GLY A 278 2.73 0.79 -11.59
C GLY A 278 2.56 0.06 -10.26
N ALA A 279 3.10 0.59 -9.16
CA ALA A 279 3.07 -0.07 -7.85
C ALA A 279 2.47 0.84 -6.76
N ILE A 280 1.80 0.21 -5.80
CA ILE A 280 1.18 0.92 -4.67
C ILE A 280 2.28 1.35 -3.69
N VAL A 281 2.53 2.65 -3.64
CA VAL A 281 3.58 3.23 -2.77
C VAL A 281 3.03 3.74 -1.44
N PHE A 282 1.74 4.07 -1.38
CA PHE A 282 1.05 4.51 -0.17
C PHE A 282 -0.39 4.02 -0.17
N SER A 283 -0.94 3.70 1.00
CA SER A 283 -2.37 3.45 1.15
C SER A 283 -2.86 3.74 2.57
N LYS A 284 -4.03 4.37 2.67
CA LYS A 284 -4.64 4.77 3.94
C LYS A 284 -6.16 4.59 3.91
N ASN A 285 -6.71 4.06 5.00
CA ASN A 285 -8.15 4.03 5.23
C ASN A 285 -8.56 5.20 6.12
N VAL A 286 -9.69 5.83 5.82
CA VAL A 286 -10.25 6.95 6.60
C VAL A 286 -11.71 6.64 6.92
N GLU A 287 -12.10 6.81 8.18
CA GLU A 287 -13.48 6.71 8.65
C GLU A 287 -14.04 8.11 8.85
N VAL A 288 -15.23 8.37 8.30
CA VAL A 288 -15.93 9.65 8.38
C VAL A 288 -17.35 9.44 8.89
N LYS A 289 -17.80 10.26 9.84
CA LYS A 289 -19.20 10.30 10.26
C LYS A 289 -19.96 11.26 9.37
N LYS A 290 -21.04 10.80 8.76
CA LYS A 290 -21.88 11.62 7.88
C LYS A 290 -22.78 12.54 8.71
N LYS A 291 -22.88 13.79 8.29
CA LYS A 291 -23.96 14.70 8.69
C LYS A 291 -25.12 14.58 7.71
N LEU A 292 -26.30 15.05 8.12
CA LEU A 292 -27.43 15.23 7.21
C LEU A 292 -26.96 16.11 6.03
N ASP A 293 -27.29 15.68 4.81
CA ASP A 293 -26.99 16.35 3.53
C ASP A 293 -25.56 16.22 2.96
N GLU A 294 -24.65 15.47 3.59
CA GLU A 294 -23.32 15.21 3.01
C GLU A 294 -23.35 14.07 1.97
N THR A 295 -23.08 14.40 0.71
CA THR A 295 -23.03 13.40 -0.37
C THR A 295 -21.70 12.63 -0.36
N ASP A 296 -21.70 11.41 -0.92
CA ASP A 296 -20.48 10.61 -1.05
C ASP A 296 -19.42 11.30 -1.92
N SER A 297 -19.85 12.10 -2.89
CA SER A 297 -18.98 12.93 -3.74
C SER A 297 -18.22 13.95 -2.89
N ASP A 298 -18.92 14.71 -2.05
CA ASP A 298 -18.32 15.79 -1.25
C ASP A 298 -17.34 15.23 -0.20
N LEU A 299 -17.71 14.12 0.42
CA LEU A 299 -16.87 13.44 1.40
C LEU A 299 -15.59 12.89 0.76
N ALA A 300 -15.72 12.22 -0.40
CA ALA A 300 -14.57 11.70 -1.13
C ALA A 300 -13.65 12.84 -1.61
N SER A 301 -14.23 13.92 -2.12
CA SER A 301 -13.53 15.14 -2.51
C SER A 301 -12.70 15.74 -1.38
N LEU A 302 -13.30 15.95 -0.20
CA LEU A 302 -12.60 16.50 0.97
C LEU A 302 -11.43 15.61 1.42
N VAL A 303 -11.67 14.30 1.49
CA VAL A 303 -10.65 13.33 1.91
C VAL A 303 -9.53 13.24 0.89
N LEU A 304 -9.84 13.31 -0.41
CA LEU A 304 -8.85 13.31 -1.49
C LEU A 304 -7.87 14.47 -1.32
N VAL A 305 -8.38 15.70 -1.15
CA VAL A 305 -7.55 16.91 -1.00
C VAL A 305 -6.62 16.78 0.21
N ASN A 306 -7.15 16.36 1.36
CA ASN A 306 -6.37 16.20 2.59
C ASN A 306 -5.26 15.15 2.43
N LEU A 307 -5.59 13.98 1.86
CA LEU A 307 -4.62 12.89 1.73
C LEU A 307 -3.55 13.18 0.67
N ARG A 308 -3.90 13.85 -0.43
CA ARG A 308 -2.92 14.30 -1.42
C ARG A 308 -1.93 15.30 -0.83
N ALA A 309 -2.40 16.22 0.02
CA ALA A 309 -1.53 17.15 0.73
C ALA A 309 -0.61 16.42 1.72
N GLU A 310 -1.16 15.48 2.50
CA GLU A 310 -0.42 14.66 3.47
C GLU A 310 0.72 13.88 2.78
N CYS A 311 0.42 13.17 1.68
CA CYS A 311 1.41 12.35 0.98
C CYS A 311 2.18 13.11 -0.11
N ARG A 312 1.98 14.43 -0.24
CA ARG A 312 2.58 15.29 -1.27
C ARG A 312 2.46 14.71 -2.68
N SER A 313 1.28 14.20 -3.02
CA SER A 313 1.03 13.61 -4.33
C SER A 313 1.02 14.67 -5.42
N THR A 314 1.84 14.45 -6.44
CA THR A 314 1.90 15.25 -7.68
C THR A 314 1.33 14.48 -8.87
N ASN A 315 0.60 13.39 -8.61
CA ASN A 315 0.05 12.52 -9.64
C ASN A 315 -1.04 13.27 -10.45
N PRO A 316 -0.97 13.31 -11.79
CA PRO A 316 -1.91 14.08 -12.62
C PRO A 316 -3.30 13.45 -12.73
N VAL A 317 -3.47 12.19 -12.35
CA VAL A 317 -4.72 11.45 -12.55
C VAL A 317 -5.22 10.85 -11.23
N VAL A 318 -6.54 10.92 -11.00
CA VAL A 318 -7.23 10.25 -9.89
C VAL A 318 -8.32 9.33 -10.41
N PHE A 319 -8.33 8.09 -9.94
CA PHE A 319 -9.46 7.18 -10.14
C PHE A 319 -10.37 7.12 -8.93
N SER A 320 -11.66 7.16 -9.18
CA SER A 320 -12.69 7.09 -8.14
C SER A 320 -13.78 6.07 -8.48
N ASN A 321 -14.47 5.54 -7.47
CA ASN A 321 -15.69 4.76 -7.65
C ASN A 321 -16.96 5.63 -7.72
N VAL A 322 -16.85 6.93 -7.40
CA VAL A 322 -17.93 7.92 -7.47
C VAL A 322 -17.44 9.16 -8.22
N ALA A 323 -18.35 9.93 -8.82
CA ALA A 323 -18.02 11.26 -9.31
C ALA A 323 -17.57 12.15 -8.14
N LEU A 324 -16.55 12.99 -8.37
CA LEU A 324 -16.00 13.89 -7.35
C LEU A 324 -16.33 15.33 -7.72
N ALA A 325 -16.84 16.09 -6.75
CA ALA A 325 -17.11 17.52 -6.87
C ALA A 325 -15.86 18.37 -6.55
N VAL A 326 -14.74 18.10 -7.24
CA VAL A 326 -13.50 18.88 -7.12
C VAL A 326 -13.03 19.28 -8.49
N GLU A 327 -12.87 20.58 -8.69
CA GLU A 327 -12.18 21.15 -9.84
C GLU A 327 -10.77 21.57 -9.40
N MET A 328 -9.76 20.87 -9.93
CA MET A 328 -8.35 21.23 -9.79
C MET A 328 -7.77 21.34 -11.19
N SER A 329 -7.15 22.49 -11.51
CA SER A 329 -6.70 22.85 -12.87
C SER A 329 -5.74 21.83 -13.51
N ASP A 330 -5.01 21.08 -12.69
CA ASP A 330 -3.96 20.14 -13.14
C ASP A 330 -4.28 18.68 -12.79
N LEU A 331 -5.57 18.35 -12.59
CA LEU A 331 -5.99 17.03 -12.11
C LEU A 331 -7.10 16.41 -12.98
N GLU A 332 -6.80 15.29 -13.61
CA GLU A 332 -7.80 14.49 -14.33
C GLU A 332 -8.48 13.51 -13.36
N ILE A 333 -9.79 13.62 -13.19
CA ILE A 333 -10.58 12.68 -12.37
C ILE A 333 -11.37 11.75 -13.28
N VAL A 334 -11.19 10.44 -13.11
CA VAL A 334 -11.82 9.42 -13.95
C VAL A 334 -12.56 8.39 -13.10
N VAL A 335 -13.76 8.02 -13.52
CA VAL A 335 -14.54 6.90 -12.94
C VAL A 335 -14.48 5.71 -13.90
N PRO A 336 -13.49 4.80 -13.76
CA PRO A 336 -13.26 3.74 -14.75
C PRO A 336 -14.33 2.65 -14.69
N GLN A 337 -14.92 2.36 -15.85
CA GLN A 337 -16.00 1.36 -15.97
C GLN A 337 -15.51 -0.05 -16.31
N ILE A 338 -14.36 -0.21 -16.97
CA ILE A 338 -13.84 -1.52 -17.44
C ILE A 338 -12.30 -1.53 -17.36
N GLY A 339 -11.70 -2.73 -17.39
CA GLY A 339 -10.26 -2.92 -17.55
C GLY A 339 -9.46 -2.76 -16.26
N ASP A 340 -8.14 -2.57 -16.40
CA ASP A 340 -7.22 -2.56 -15.26
C ASP A 340 -7.37 -1.32 -14.37
N LYS A 341 -7.82 -0.18 -14.92
CA LYS A 341 -8.22 1.00 -14.15
C LYS A 341 -9.33 0.65 -13.13
N ARG A 342 -10.36 -0.08 -13.57
CA ARG A 342 -11.45 -0.55 -12.69
C ARG A 342 -10.97 -1.56 -11.66
N LYS A 343 -10.02 -2.43 -12.00
CA LYS A 343 -9.44 -3.39 -11.03
C LYS A 343 -8.73 -2.66 -9.88
N LEU A 344 -8.02 -1.57 -10.15
CA LEU A 344 -7.38 -0.73 -9.13
C LEU A 344 -8.43 -0.09 -8.19
N VAL A 345 -9.48 0.51 -8.76
CA VAL A 345 -10.61 1.04 -7.97
C VAL A 345 -11.28 -0.06 -7.14
N ALA A 346 -11.46 -1.26 -7.72
CA ALA A 346 -12.04 -2.39 -7.00
C ALA A 346 -11.15 -2.87 -5.82
N LEU A 347 -9.82 -2.83 -5.96
CA LEU A 347 -8.91 -3.10 -4.84
C LEU A 347 -9.06 -2.04 -3.73
N SER A 348 -9.08 -0.76 -4.11
CA SER A 348 -9.27 0.34 -3.15
C SER A 348 -10.60 0.20 -2.41
N LEU A 349 -11.68 -0.06 -3.15
CA LEU A 349 -13.01 -0.28 -2.59
C LEU A 349 -13.05 -1.50 -1.67
N LYS A 350 -12.35 -2.59 -2.00
CA LYS A 350 -12.20 -3.74 -1.08
C LYS A 350 -11.55 -3.33 0.24
N ASN A 351 -10.48 -2.54 0.21
CA ASN A 351 -9.84 -2.04 1.44
C ASN A 351 -10.83 -1.20 2.29
N ALA A 352 -11.62 -0.33 1.66
CA ALA A 352 -12.65 0.45 2.35
C ALA A 352 -13.76 -0.44 2.95
N LEU A 353 -14.22 -1.45 2.23
CA LEU A 353 -15.22 -2.41 2.71
C LEU A 353 -14.71 -3.26 3.88
N PHE A 354 -13.45 -3.69 3.86
CA PHE A 354 -12.85 -4.39 5.00
C PHE A 354 -12.73 -3.50 6.23
N ALA A 355 -12.41 -2.21 6.06
CA ALA A 355 -12.42 -1.24 7.15
C ALA A 355 -13.84 -1.08 7.75
N LYS A 356 -14.86 -0.99 6.90
CA LYS A 356 -16.28 -0.96 7.30
C LYS A 356 -16.67 -2.21 8.08
N GLN A 357 -16.35 -3.39 7.56
CA GLN A 357 -16.68 -4.66 8.21
C GLN A 357 -16.03 -4.78 9.59
N LYS A 358 -14.74 -4.44 9.70
CA LYS A 358 -14.02 -4.42 10.98
C LYS A 358 -14.73 -3.55 12.01
N LYS A 359 -15.15 -2.35 11.62
CA LYS A 359 -15.85 -1.41 12.52
C LYS A 359 -17.23 -1.92 12.96
N GLN A 360 -17.95 -2.60 12.07
CA GLN A 360 -19.23 -3.23 12.41
C GLN A 360 -19.05 -4.34 13.44
N THR A 361 -18.08 -5.23 13.23
CA THR A 361 -17.75 -6.29 14.20
C THR A 361 -17.36 -5.72 15.56
N GLU A 362 -16.53 -4.67 15.60
CA GLU A 362 -16.18 -3.99 16.86
C GLU A 362 -17.39 -3.40 17.59
N LYS A 363 -18.38 -2.88 16.86
CA LYS A 363 -19.63 -2.35 17.44
C LYS A 363 -20.51 -3.48 18.01
N GLU A 364 -20.65 -4.57 17.26
CA GLU A 364 -21.41 -5.75 17.68
C GLU A 364 -20.80 -6.41 18.92
N GLU A 365 -19.47 -6.57 18.97
CA GLU A 365 -18.76 -7.06 20.14
C GLU A 365 -18.96 -6.15 21.36
N LYS A 366 -18.86 -4.82 21.19
CA LYS A 366 -19.11 -3.87 22.28
C LYS A 366 -20.55 -3.97 22.80
N LYS A 367 -21.52 -4.21 21.93
CA LYS A 367 -22.93 -4.41 22.31
C LYS A 367 -23.12 -5.74 23.04
N SER A 368 -22.49 -6.81 22.57
CA SER A 368 -22.50 -8.13 23.22
C SER A 368 -21.89 -8.10 24.62
N LYS A 369 -20.72 -7.48 24.80
CA LYS A 369 -20.06 -7.34 26.11
C LYS A 369 -20.89 -6.54 27.11
N LYS A 370 -21.61 -5.50 26.66
CA LYS A 370 -22.54 -4.75 27.52
C LYS A 370 -23.68 -5.63 28.03
N ASN A 371 -24.25 -6.46 27.16
CA ASN A 371 -25.27 -7.42 27.55
C ASN A 371 -24.72 -8.50 28.50
N GLU A 372 -23.48 -8.93 28.30
CA GLU A 372 -22.81 -9.90 29.17
C GLU A 372 -22.67 -9.38 30.62
N VAL A 373 -22.25 -8.11 30.81
CA VAL A 373 -22.18 -7.50 32.15
C VAL A 373 -23.55 -7.47 32.83
N LEU A 374 -24.63 -7.16 32.10
CA LEU A 374 -25.99 -7.17 32.64
C LEU A 374 -26.48 -8.60 32.96
N HIS A 375 -26.05 -9.61 32.21
CA HIS A 375 -26.31 -11.02 32.54
C HIS A 375 -25.55 -11.48 33.79
N ILE A 376 -24.30 -11.05 33.97
CA ILE A 376 -23.54 -11.30 35.20
C ILE A 376 -24.26 -10.66 36.39
N LEU A 377 -24.65 -9.38 36.28
CA LEU A 377 -25.41 -8.68 37.32
C LEU A 377 -26.74 -9.40 37.64
N GLN A 378 -27.47 -9.85 36.62
CA GLN A 378 -28.70 -10.63 36.78
C GLN A 378 -28.46 -11.90 37.61
N LYS A 379 -27.39 -12.63 37.30
CA LYS A 379 -27.04 -13.87 37.98
C LYS A 379 -26.61 -13.62 39.42
N ASP A 380 -25.73 -12.66 39.65
CA ASP A 380 -25.14 -12.36 40.95
C ASP A 380 -26.19 -11.82 41.93
N LEU A 381 -27.09 -10.95 41.45
CA LEU A 381 -28.22 -10.43 42.23
C LEU A 381 -29.45 -11.35 42.20
N ARG A 382 -29.36 -12.51 41.53
CA ARG A 382 -30.44 -13.50 41.38
C ARG A 382 -31.77 -12.90 40.89
N LEU A 383 -31.68 -11.95 39.95
CA LEU A 383 -32.84 -11.27 39.39
C LEU A 383 -33.58 -12.19 38.41
N THR A 384 -34.90 -12.25 38.56
CA THR A 384 -35.79 -13.04 37.68
C THR A 384 -35.89 -12.45 36.28
N THR A 385 -35.71 -11.14 36.14
CA THR A 385 -35.77 -10.41 34.88
C THR A 385 -34.44 -9.77 34.51
N PHE A 386 -34.16 -9.66 33.22
CA PHE A 386 -32.97 -8.97 32.72
C PHE A 386 -32.98 -7.49 33.19
N PRO A 387 -31.94 -7.00 33.88
CA PRO A 387 -31.91 -5.67 34.49
C PRO A 387 -31.68 -4.57 33.44
N LYS A 388 -32.71 -4.31 32.63
CA LYS A 388 -32.65 -3.33 31.54
C LYS A 388 -32.57 -1.89 32.06
N VAL A 389 -33.25 -1.60 33.17
CA VAL A 389 -33.25 -0.31 33.85
C VAL A 389 -32.76 -0.55 35.26
N ILE A 390 -31.74 0.22 35.67
CA ILE A 390 -31.15 0.16 37.01
C ILE A 390 -31.21 1.57 37.59
N GLU A 391 -31.88 1.71 38.73
CA GLU A 391 -32.00 2.97 39.46
C GLU A 391 -31.32 2.78 40.82
N CYS A 392 -30.25 3.53 41.04
CA CYS A 392 -29.52 3.50 42.29
C CYS A 392 -29.89 4.74 43.10
N PHE A 393 -30.32 4.51 44.33
CA PHE A 393 -30.68 5.57 45.28
C PHE A 393 -29.57 5.70 46.31
N ASP A 394 -29.13 6.93 46.52
CA ASP A 394 -28.22 7.31 47.60
C ASP A 394 -28.96 8.26 48.53
N ASN A 395 -29.05 7.88 49.80
CA ASN A 395 -29.78 8.63 50.82
C ASN A 395 -28.76 9.29 51.75
N SER A 396 -28.85 10.60 51.92
CA SER A 396 -27.95 11.39 52.77
C SER A 396 -28.75 12.21 53.78
N ASN A 397 -28.22 12.30 55.00
CA ASN A 397 -28.79 13.10 56.08
C ASN A 397 -27.82 14.23 56.43
N PHE A 398 -28.20 15.48 56.14
CA PHE A 398 -27.39 16.64 56.54
C PHE A 398 -27.80 17.08 57.96
N GLN A 399 -26.90 16.92 58.93
CA GLN A 399 -27.08 17.38 60.32
C GLN A 399 -28.44 17.02 60.95
N GLY A 400 -28.95 15.81 60.66
CA GLY A 400 -30.10 15.21 61.35
C GLY A 400 -31.49 15.83 61.11
N THR A 401 -31.65 16.79 60.17
CA THR A 401 -32.92 17.54 60.05
C THR A 401 -33.57 17.54 58.66
N THR A 402 -32.85 17.19 57.59
CA THR A 402 -33.45 17.04 56.25
C THR A 402 -32.89 15.81 55.50
N PRO A 403 -33.65 14.71 55.42
CA PRO A 403 -33.27 13.57 54.59
C PRO A 403 -33.43 13.92 53.10
N VAL A 404 -32.34 13.77 52.35
CA VAL A 404 -32.33 13.97 50.90
C VAL A 404 -31.89 12.68 50.21
N ALA A 405 -32.48 12.39 49.05
CA ALA A 405 -32.10 11.24 48.24
C ALA A 405 -31.75 11.68 46.81
N ALA A 406 -30.68 11.11 46.27
CA ALA A 406 -30.33 11.23 44.87
C ALA A 406 -30.57 9.88 44.17
N MET A 407 -31.19 9.93 42.99
CA MET A 407 -31.33 8.76 42.13
C MET A 407 -30.54 8.97 40.84
N VAL A 408 -29.63 8.04 40.58
CA VAL A 408 -28.96 7.89 39.29
C VAL A 408 -29.59 6.75 38.52
N ARG A 409 -29.85 6.98 37.24
CA ARG A 409 -30.54 6.02 36.36
C ARG A 409 -29.61 5.50 35.29
N PHE A 410 -29.60 4.19 35.10
CA PHE A 410 -28.93 3.52 34.00
C PHE A 410 -29.97 2.77 33.15
N VAL A 411 -29.81 2.83 31.83
CA VAL A 411 -30.62 2.06 30.87
C VAL A 411 -29.66 1.31 29.95
N ASP A 412 -29.88 0.00 29.80
CA ASP A 412 -29.01 -0.91 29.04
C ASP A 412 -27.53 -0.78 29.45
N GLY A 413 -27.30 -0.65 30.76
CA GLY A 413 -25.96 -0.52 31.36
C GLY A 413 -25.27 0.82 31.12
N GLN A 414 -25.98 1.85 30.63
CA GLN A 414 -25.41 3.19 30.38
C GLN A 414 -26.08 4.27 31.23
N PRO A 415 -25.32 5.29 31.71
CA PRO A 415 -25.89 6.41 32.45
C PRO A 415 -26.94 7.16 31.62
N ASN A 416 -28.16 7.23 32.13
CA ASN A 416 -29.25 8.02 31.57
C ASN A 416 -29.42 9.30 32.39
N LYS A 417 -28.58 10.31 32.12
CA LYS A 417 -28.54 11.58 32.87
C LYS A 417 -29.88 12.32 32.89
N GLY A 418 -30.67 12.26 31.81
CA GLY A 418 -32.01 12.87 31.76
C GLY A 418 -33.01 12.24 32.75
N GLY A 419 -32.72 11.02 33.20
CA GLY A 419 -33.48 10.30 34.21
C GLY A 419 -33.07 10.58 35.66
N TYR A 420 -32.02 11.36 35.92
CA TYR A 420 -31.55 11.59 37.29
C TYR A 420 -32.57 12.44 38.06
N ARG A 421 -32.75 12.13 39.34
CA ARG A 421 -33.71 12.84 40.20
C ARG A 421 -33.08 13.13 41.56
N HIS A 422 -33.47 14.25 42.14
CA HIS A 422 -33.22 14.57 43.54
C HIS A 422 -34.56 14.63 44.25
N PHE A 423 -34.65 14.02 45.42
CA PHE A 423 -35.85 13.93 46.23
C PHE A 423 -35.60 14.58 47.58
N ASN A 424 -36.56 15.40 48.01
CA ASN A 424 -36.66 15.86 49.39
C ASN A 424 -37.63 14.91 50.10
N ILE A 425 -37.12 14.12 51.06
CA ILE A 425 -37.93 13.12 51.76
C ILE A 425 -38.78 13.87 52.80
N LYS A 426 -40.11 13.74 52.70
CA LYS A 426 -41.07 14.50 53.53
C LYS A 426 -41.65 13.72 54.72
N THR A 427 -41.44 12.41 54.77
CA THR A 427 -42.25 11.49 55.57
C THR A 427 -41.47 10.68 56.61
N VAL A 428 -40.15 10.89 56.74
CA VAL A 428 -39.30 10.14 57.69
C VAL A 428 -38.78 11.11 58.76
N GLU A 429 -39.04 10.83 60.04
CA GLU A 429 -38.51 11.57 61.19
C GLU A 429 -37.31 10.82 61.80
N GLY A 430 -36.11 11.38 61.64
CA GLY A 430 -34.86 10.85 62.23
C GLY A 430 -34.15 9.77 61.39
N PRO A 431 -32.81 9.63 61.55
CA PRO A 431 -32.04 8.57 60.89
C PRO A 431 -32.28 7.21 61.55
N ASP A 432 -32.64 6.19 60.75
CA ASP A 432 -32.78 4.79 61.16
C ASP A 432 -31.53 3.99 60.74
N ASP A 433 -30.35 4.45 61.17
CA ASP A 433 -29.08 3.78 60.89
C ASP A 433 -28.69 2.89 62.09
N PHE A 434 -28.65 1.57 61.88
CA PHE A 434 -28.00 0.63 62.81
C PHE A 434 -26.48 0.69 62.61
N ALA A 435 -25.74 0.83 63.72
CA ALA A 435 -24.28 0.94 63.78
C ALA A 435 -23.53 -0.36 63.44
#